data_AF-A0A933V8K9-F1
#
_entry.id   AF-A0A933V8K9-F1
#
_cell.length_a   1.000
_cell.length_b   1.000
_cell.length_c   1.000
_cell.angle_alpha   90.00
_cell.angle_beta   90.00
_cell.angle_gamma   90.00
#
_symmetry.space_group_name_H-M   'P 1'
#
loop_
_entity.id
_entity.type
_entity.pdbx_description
1 polymer ?
#
loop_
_entity_poly.entity_id
_entity_poly.type
_entity_poly.pdbx_seq_one_letter_code
_entity_poly.pdbx_strand_id
1 'polypeptide(L)'
;MNNRNLEQESNTLTGVDLIVARGSWFALVLIALGLFIVAVPFRYQQLITVTPQGDTPLVILAPNEAEWLAAQSISLTTYALYFLALETIFALVHITLGLIIYLRKPREVLGMFASLAFITFGVLVPGTSRVLDDGSGSILEVSLHLVQNIGWVTFTICFFIFPDGRFVPSWTRWFLVPFTVWAAAWLMFPLANPFNWSLPVMLIGFLFLFGCGFLAQLYRYIFVSTPMERVQTRWVLYAFGVATLGVGIFLAPGILIPETRDPGAIRVLYQMIGVAIFAFSLLLIPISIDIAILRYRLWDIDITVVWRKFRLGIIIMFEIRHCANLSLRSDSLGTGDPCIAAGLLFRER
;
A
#
# COMPACT_ATOMS: atom_id res chain seq x y z
N MET A 1 -32.74 -14.45 18.69
CA MET A 1 -31.38 -13.94 18.41
C MET A 1 -31.29 -13.65 16.91
N ASN A 2 -30.83 -12.45 16.53
CA ASN A 2 -30.86 -11.98 15.15
C ASN A 2 -29.70 -12.60 14.34
N ASN A 3 -29.90 -13.01 13.08
CA ASN A 3 -28.85 -13.67 12.26
C ASN A 3 -27.54 -12.85 12.16
N ARG A 4 -27.61 -11.52 12.28
CA ARG A 4 -26.43 -10.65 12.33
C ARG A 4 -25.52 -10.90 13.54
N ASN A 5 -26.09 -11.25 14.70
CA ASN A 5 -25.29 -11.48 15.90
C ASN A 5 -24.54 -12.82 15.81
N LEU A 6 -25.14 -13.82 15.16
CA LEU A 6 -24.50 -15.12 14.92
C LEU A 6 -23.38 -15.02 13.86
N GLU A 7 -23.58 -14.24 12.79
CA GLU A 7 -22.51 -13.94 11.81
C GLU A 7 -21.40 -13.05 12.40
N GLN A 8 -21.70 -12.18 13.37
CA GLN A 8 -20.68 -11.39 14.07
C GLN A 8 -19.84 -12.25 15.01
N GLU A 9 -20.44 -13.17 15.78
CA GLU A 9 -19.70 -14.09 16.64
C GLU A 9 -18.80 -15.04 15.84
N SER A 10 -19.25 -15.55 14.68
CA SER A 10 -18.43 -16.45 13.86
C SER A 10 -17.21 -15.79 13.22
N ASN A 11 -17.23 -14.46 13.05
CA ASN A 11 -16.15 -13.71 12.40
C ASN A 11 -15.13 -13.12 13.39
N THR A 12 -15.35 -13.29 14.69
CA THR A 12 -14.45 -12.83 15.75
C THR A 12 -13.50 -13.93 16.21
N LEU A 13 -12.20 -13.66 16.11
CA LEU A 13 -11.15 -14.55 16.60
C LEU A 13 -11.06 -14.49 18.13
N THR A 14 -10.92 -15.65 18.77
CA THR A 14 -10.77 -15.79 20.22
C THR A 14 -9.63 -16.74 20.59
N GLY A 15 -9.18 -16.70 21.84
CA GLY A 15 -8.18 -17.64 22.37
C GLY A 15 -6.86 -17.69 21.58
N VAL A 16 -6.44 -18.91 21.22
CA VAL A 16 -5.18 -19.20 20.52
C VAL A 16 -5.20 -18.65 19.09
N ASP A 17 -6.32 -18.77 18.38
CA ASP A 17 -6.45 -18.30 16.99
C ASP A 17 -6.21 -16.79 16.88
N LEU A 18 -6.67 -16.03 17.87
CA LEU A 18 -6.42 -14.59 17.94
C LEU A 18 -4.93 -14.27 18.16
N ILE A 19 -4.24 -15.04 19.01
CA ILE A 19 -2.82 -14.84 19.30
C ILE A 19 -1.99 -15.14 18.05
N VAL A 20 -2.26 -16.28 17.40
CA VAL A 20 -1.57 -16.69 16.16
C VAL A 20 -1.83 -15.68 15.05
N ALA A 21 -3.09 -15.30 14.81
CA ALA A 21 -3.42 -14.33 13.77
C ALA A 21 -2.73 -12.98 14.01
N ARG A 22 -2.66 -12.51 15.26
CA ARG A 22 -1.96 -11.26 15.59
C ARG A 22 -0.45 -11.39 15.41
N GLY A 23 0.15 -12.48 15.88
CA GLY A 23 1.57 -12.76 15.70
C GLY A 23 1.95 -12.73 14.23
N SER A 24 1.21 -13.47 13.40
CA SER A 24 1.41 -13.50 11.94
C SER A 24 1.19 -12.14 11.29
N TRP A 25 0.14 -11.40 11.68
CA TRP A 25 -0.10 -10.05 11.18
C TRP A 25 1.04 -9.10 11.53
N PHE A 26 1.49 -9.08 12.78
CA PHE A 26 2.60 -8.23 13.22
C PHE A 26 3.89 -8.57 12.49
N ALA A 27 4.22 -9.86 12.36
CA ALA A 27 5.41 -10.31 11.64
C ALA A 27 5.39 -9.83 10.18
N LEU A 28 4.29 -10.04 9.46
CA LEU A 28 4.16 -9.63 8.05
C LEU A 28 4.21 -8.10 7.88
N VAL A 29 3.57 -7.35 8.77
CA VAL A 29 3.61 -5.88 8.74
C VAL A 29 5.02 -5.38 9.03
N LEU A 30 5.73 -5.94 10.01
CA LEU A 30 7.10 -5.55 10.31
C LEU A 30 8.06 -5.88 9.17
N ILE A 31 7.90 -7.04 8.52
CA ILE A 31 8.68 -7.40 7.33
C ILE A 31 8.41 -6.40 6.20
N ALA A 32 7.13 -6.11 5.90
CA ALA A 32 6.78 -5.15 4.86
C ALA A 32 7.37 -3.76 5.13
N LEU A 33 7.17 -3.22 6.34
CA LEU A 33 7.72 -1.92 6.71
C LEU A 33 9.25 -1.90 6.72
N GLY A 34 9.89 -2.97 7.18
CA GLY A 34 11.34 -3.13 7.17
C GLY A 34 11.89 -3.10 5.74
N LEU A 35 11.27 -3.87 4.83
CA LEU A 35 11.63 -3.86 3.41
C LEU A 35 11.49 -2.47 2.80
N PHE A 36 10.40 -1.76 3.09
CA PHE A 36 10.21 -0.38 2.61
C PHE A 36 11.34 0.55 3.08
N ILE A 37 11.62 0.54 4.39
CA ILE A 37 12.64 1.42 5.00
C ILE A 37 14.03 1.12 4.44
N VAL A 38 14.37 -0.17 4.27
CA VAL A 38 15.65 -0.58 3.69
C VAL A 38 15.73 -0.18 2.22
N ALA A 39 14.64 -0.29 1.47
CA ALA A 39 14.61 0.02 0.05
C ALA A 39 14.75 1.52 -0.27
N VAL A 40 14.29 2.42 0.61
CA VAL A 40 14.34 3.88 0.42
C VAL A 40 15.73 4.42 0.03
N PRO A 41 16.82 4.16 0.77
CA PRO A 41 18.15 4.65 0.41
C PRO A 41 18.66 4.04 -0.91
N PHE A 42 18.41 2.76 -1.16
CA PHE A 42 18.78 2.13 -2.44
C PHE A 42 18.02 2.75 -3.61
N ARG A 43 16.73 3.02 -3.43
CA ARG A 43 15.88 3.68 -4.43
C ARG A 43 16.37 5.09 -4.73
N TYR A 44 16.79 5.85 -3.71
CA TYR A 44 17.39 7.16 -3.91
C TYR A 44 18.67 7.06 -4.77
N GLN A 45 19.57 6.12 -4.46
CA GLN A 45 20.79 5.88 -5.25
C GLN A 45 20.46 5.49 -6.70
N GLN A 46 19.47 4.63 -6.90
CA GLN A 46 19.01 4.23 -8.23
C GLN A 46 18.49 5.42 -9.04
N LEU A 47 17.72 6.33 -8.42
CA LEU A 47 17.13 7.49 -9.10
C LEU A 47 18.12 8.61 -9.44
N ILE A 48 19.25 8.72 -8.73
CA ILE A 48 20.33 9.65 -9.07
C ILE A 48 21.35 9.05 -10.04
N THR A 49 21.23 7.75 -10.36
CA THR A 49 22.13 7.07 -11.29
C THR A 49 21.69 7.35 -12.73
N VAL A 50 22.67 7.55 -13.60
CA VAL A 50 22.47 7.73 -15.05
C VAL A 50 23.09 6.53 -15.77
N THR A 51 22.31 5.84 -16.60
CA THR A 51 22.77 4.68 -17.39
C THR A 51 22.71 5.01 -18.88
N PRO A 52 23.50 4.36 -19.76
CA PRO A 52 23.61 4.78 -21.16
C PRO A 52 22.28 4.82 -21.93
N GLN A 53 21.32 3.94 -21.59
CA GLN A 53 19.99 3.89 -22.20
C GLN A 53 18.87 4.42 -21.28
N GLY A 54 19.15 4.66 -19.99
CA GLY A 54 18.12 4.78 -18.96
C GLY A 54 17.33 3.48 -18.78
N ASP A 55 16.25 3.55 -18.00
CA ASP A 55 15.29 2.46 -17.82
C ASP A 55 13.90 3.06 -17.54
N THR A 56 12.95 2.85 -18.43
CA THR A 56 11.61 3.43 -18.29
C THR A 56 10.80 2.82 -17.14
N PRO A 57 10.66 1.49 -17.01
CA PRO A 57 10.03 0.87 -15.84
C PRO A 57 10.61 1.30 -14.48
N LEU A 58 11.94 1.47 -14.40
CA LEU A 58 12.61 1.85 -13.16
C LEU A 58 12.79 3.36 -13.00
N VAL A 59 12.44 4.14 -14.02
CA VAL A 59 12.52 5.61 -13.99
C VAL A 59 13.98 6.07 -13.82
N ILE A 60 14.90 5.40 -14.52
CA ILE A 60 16.33 5.70 -14.54
C ILE A 60 16.62 6.55 -15.77
N LEU A 61 17.39 7.62 -15.57
CA LEU A 61 17.71 8.60 -16.61
C LEU A 61 18.82 8.11 -17.54
N ALA A 62 18.70 8.49 -18.81
CA ALA A 62 19.78 8.46 -19.79
C ALA A 62 20.59 9.78 -19.76
N PRO A 63 21.80 9.83 -20.35
CA PRO A 63 22.64 11.03 -20.29
C PRO A 63 21.97 12.29 -20.86
N ASN A 64 21.29 12.16 -22.00
CA ASN A 64 20.59 13.28 -22.64
C ASN A 64 19.39 13.79 -21.82
N GLU A 65 18.77 12.93 -21.01
CA GLU A 65 17.68 13.30 -20.11
C GLU A 65 18.19 14.03 -18.87
N ALA A 66 19.32 13.57 -18.32
CA ALA A 66 20.01 14.25 -17.23
C ALA A 66 20.48 15.64 -17.68
N GLU A 67 21.03 15.76 -18.89
CA GLU A 67 21.39 17.05 -19.50
C GLU A 67 20.17 17.96 -19.71
N TRP A 68 19.06 17.40 -20.19
CA TRP A 68 17.82 18.15 -20.35
C TRP A 68 17.28 18.67 -19.01
N LEU A 69 17.27 17.84 -17.96
CA LEU A 69 16.88 18.25 -16.61
C LEU A 69 17.79 19.37 -16.08
N ALA A 70 19.11 19.23 -16.28
CA ALA A 70 20.08 20.26 -15.90
C ALA A 70 19.82 21.59 -16.63
N ALA A 71 19.46 21.55 -17.92
CA ALA A 71 19.07 22.73 -18.69
C ALA A 71 17.78 23.38 -18.16
N GLN A 72 16.89 22.62 -17.51
CA GLN A 72 15.71 23.14 -16.80
C GLN A 72 16.00 23.53 -15.35
N SER A 73 17.27 23.53 -14.91
CA SER A 73 17.68 23.76 -13.51
C SER A 73 17.12 22.74 -12.51
N ILE A 74 16.76 21.54 -12.98
CA ILE A 74 16.31 20.43 -12.12
C ILE A 74 17.51 19.53 -11.85
N SER A 75 17.95 19.47 -10.60
CA SER A 75 19.04 18.56 -10.21
C SER A 75 18.56 17.11 -10.15
N LEU A 76 19.49 16.16 -10.31
CA LEU A 76 19.22 14.72 -10.12
C LEU A 76 18.65 14.43 -8.73
N THR A 77 19.10 15.16 -7.71
CA THR A 77 18.53 15.07 -6.36
C THR A 77 17.07 15.50 -6.31
N THR A 78 16.70 16.59 -6.99
CA THR A 78 15.31 17.06 -7.04
C THR A 78 14.42 16.05 -7.74
N TYR A 79 14.91 15.48 -8.85
CA TYR A 79 14.24 14.40 -9.57
C TYR A 79 14.04 13.16 -8.69
N ALA A 80 15.08 12.71 -7.99
CA ALA A 80 15.00 11.56 -7.10
C ALA A 80 14.03 11.80 -5.93
N LEU A 81 14.08 12.97 -5.30
CA LEU A 81 13.18 13.34 -4.21
C LEU A 81 11.72 13.46 -4.67
N TYR A 82 11.47 13.88 -5.91
CA TYR A 82 10.12 13.91 -6.48
C TYR A 82 9.47 12.52 -6.49
N PHE A 83 10.14 11.53 -7.08
CA PHE A 83 9.61 10.16 -7.10
C PHE A 83 9.55 9.56 -5.71
N LEU A 84 10.59 9.71 -4.91
CA LEU A 84 10.62 9.17 -3.56
C LEU A 84 9.51 9.77 -2.68
N ALA A 85 9.21 11.06 -2.83
CA ALA A 85 8.09 11.69 -2.14
C ALA A 85 6.74 11.12 -2.56
N LEU A 86 6.50 10.95 -3.87
CA LEU A 86 5.27 10.31 -4.36
C LEU A 86 5.11 8.89 -3.84
N GLU A 87 6.17 8.08 -3.94
CA GLU A 87 6.21 6.69 -3.49
C GLU A 87 6.00 6.59 -1.97
N THR A 88 6.60 7.49 -1.19
CA THR A 88 6.46 7.54 0.27
C THR A 88 5.07 8.01 0.70
N ILE A 89 4.52 9.05 0.07
CA ILE A 89 3.14 9.50 0.35
C ILE A 89 2.16 8.38 0.05
N PHE A 90 2.34 7.68 -1.08
CA PHE A 90 1.51 6.54 -1.44
C PHE A 90 1.51 5.46 -0.36
N ALA A 91 2.70 5.05 0.08
CA ALA A 91 2.86 4.05 1.14
C ALA A 91 2.23 4.53 2.46
N LEU A 92 2.50 5.76 2.89
CA LEU A 92 2.01 6.30 4.15
C LEU A 92 0.48 6.36 4.22
N VAL A 93 -0.21 6.74 3.15
CA VAL A 93 -1.68 6.77 3.11
C VAL A 93 -2.25 5.36 3.29
N HIS A 94 -1.71 4.38 2.57
CA HIS A 94 -2.13 2.99 2.66
C HIS A 94 -1.83 2.36 4.03
N ILE A 95 -0.64 2.62 4.57
CA ILE A 95 -0.26 2.20 5.92
C ILE A 95 -1.21 2.81 6.95
N THR A 96 -1.51 4.10 6.82
CA THR A 96 -2.41 4.81 7.73
C THR A 96 -3.81 4.19 7.72
N LEU A 97 -4.39 3.98 6.54
CA LEU A 97 -5.69 3.30 6.42
C LEU A 97 -5.65 1.91 7.04
N GLY A 98 -4.63 1.11 6.68
CA GLY A 98 -4.51 -0.26 7.20
C GLY A 98 -4.39 -0.30 8.73
N LEU A 99 -3.62 0.62 9.32
CA LEU A 99 -3.53 0.76 10.78
C LEU A 99 -4.87 1.21 11.39
N ILE A 100 -5.57 2.16 10.78
CA ILE A 100 -6.91 2.58 11.22
C ILE A 100 -7.87 1.39 11.26
N ILE A 101 -7.89 0.57 10.21
CA ILE A 101 -8.73 -0.63 10.13
C ILE A 101 -8.38 -1.61 11.26
N TYR A 102 -7.09 -1.94 11.45
CA TYR A 102 -6.65 -2.87 12.50
C TYR A 102 -7.01 -2.38 13.89
N LEU A 103 -6.73 -1.10 14.21
CA LEU A 103 -7.00 -0.52 15.52
C LEU A 103 -8.49 -0.50 15.88
N ARG A 104 -9.36 -0.50 14.87
CA ARG A 104 -10.81 -0.54 15.02
C ARG A 104 -11.35 -1.96 15.16
N LYS A 105 -10.84 -2.89 14.34
CA LYS A 105 -11.33 -4.27 14.28
C LYS A 105 -10.23 -5.32 14.49
N PRO A 106 -9.49 -5.28 15.62
CA PRO A 106 -8.31 -6.13 15.83
C PRO A 106 -8.63 -7.59 16.22
N ARG A 107 -9.91 -7.96 16.16
CA ARG A 107 -10.44 -9.31 16.44
C ARG A 107 -11.30 -9.85 15.30
N GLU A 108 -11.68 -9.02 14.33
CA GLU A 108 -12.46 -9.48 13.20
C GLU A 108 -11.52 -9.91 12.08
N VAL A 109 -11.75 -11.11 11.54
CA VAL A 109 -10.93 -11.68 10.45
C VAL A 109 -10.84 -10.70 9.26
N LEU A 110 -12.00 -10.16 8.83
CA LEU A 110 -12.07 -9.21 7.73
C LEU A 110 -11.28 -7.92 7.99
N GLY A 111 -11.28 -7.43 9.23
CA GLY A 111 -10.54 -6.23 9.62
C GLY A 111 -9.03 -6.43 9.58
N MET A 112 -8.54 -7.54 10.14
CA MET A 112 -7.10 -7.88 10.09
C MET A 112 -6.64 -8.14 8.65
N PHE A 113 -7.48 -8.81 7.86
CA PHE A 113 -7.23 -9.09 6.46
C PHE A 113 -7.15 -7.81 5.61
N ALA A 114 -8.15 -6.92 5.72
CA ALA A 114 -8.16 -5.65 5.00
C ALA A 114 -6.99 -4.75 5.42
N SER A 115 -6.66 -4.72 6.71
CA SER A 115 -5.49 -4.01 7.21
C SER A 115 -4.19 -4.48 6.54
N LEU A 116 -3.96 -5.80 6.55
CA LEU A 116 -2.77 -6.38 5.92
C LEU A 116 -2.73 -6.08 4.43
N ALA A 117 -3.86 -6.19 3.73
CA ALA A 117 -3.98 -5.90 2.31
C ALA A 117 -3.57 -4.47 1.97
N PHE A 118 -4.10 -3.47 2.69
CA PHE A 118 -3.73 -2.08 2.43
C PHE A 118 -2.26 -1.78 2.78
N ILE A 119 -1.74 -2.27 3.91
CA ILE A 119 -0.34 -2.03 4.30
C ILE A 119 0.61 -2.63 3.27
N THR A 120 0.42 -3.90 2.91
CA THR A 120 1.30 -4.59 1.96
C THR A 120 1.18 -3.98 0.57
N PHE A 121 -0.03 -3.69 0.08
CA PHE A 121 -0.25 -3.00 -1.20
C PHE A 121 0.44 -1.62 -1.27
N GLY A 122 0.33 -0.83 -0.19
CA GLY A 122 0.96 0.48 -0.08
C GLY A 122 2.48 0.46 -0.20
N VAL A 123 3.11 -0.57 0.37
CA VAL A 123 4.55 -0.73 0.39
C VAL A 123 5.09 -1.38 -0.90
N LEU A 124 4.30 -2.26 -1.53
CA LEU A 124 4.77 -3.09 -2.64
C LEU A 124 4.63 -2.44 -4.02
N VAL A 125 3.59 -1.63 -4.25
CA VAL A 125 3.29 -1.04 -5.57
C VAL A 125 4.29 0.02 -6.02
N PRO A 126 4.81 0.91 -5.14
CA PRO A 126 5.78 1.93 -5.52
C PRO A 126 7.09 1.35 -6.08
N GLY A 127 7.77 2.13 -6.92
CA GLY A 127 9.08 1.77 -7.49
C GLY A 127 10.16 1.51 -6.43
N THR A 128 9.98 2.01 -5.20
CA THR A 128 10.83 1.72 -4.04
C THR A 128 11.02 0.23 -3.85
N SER A 129 9.95 -0.59 -3.97
CA SER A 129 10.04 -2.02 -3.72
C SER A 129 10.89 -2.75 -4.77
N ARG A 130 10.92 -2.24 -6.01
CA ARG A 130 11.61 -2.84 -7.16
C ARG A 130 13.13 -2.77 -7.07
N VAL A 131 13.69 -1.88 -6.27
CA VAL A 131 15.16 -1.78 -6.12
C VAL A 131 15.75 -2.99 -5.41
N LEU A 132 14.93 -3.76 -4.69
CA LEU A 132 15.31 -4.98 -4.00
C LEU A 132 15.11 -6.25 -4.85
N ASP A 133 14.61 -6.10 -6.09
CA ASP A 133 14.43 -7.18 -7.07
C ASP A 133 15.63 -7.17 -8.03
N ASP A 134 16.77 -7.68 -7.56
CA ASP A 134 18.06 -7.66 -8.27
C ASP A 134 18.45 -9.03 -8.89
N GLY A 135 17.61 -10.06 -8.71
CA GLY A 135 17.83 -11.41 -9.21
C GLY A 135 18.96 -12.17 -8.50
N SER A 136 19.40 -11.69 -7.33
CA SER A 136 20.44 -12.33 -6.52
C SER A 136 19.96 -13.58 -5.78
N GLY A 137 18.64 -13.75 -5.62
CA GLY A 137 18.04 -14.76 -4.76
C GLY A 137 18.27 -14.50 -3.27
N SER A 138 18.61 -13.27 -2.89
CA SER A 138 18.88 -12.91 -1.49
C SER A 138 17.65 -13.06 -0.59
N ILE A 139 17.88 -13.15 0.73
CA ILE A 139 16.78 -13.19 1.72
C ILE A 139 15.87 -11.95 1.60
N LEU A 140 16.41 -10.78 1.22
CA LEU A 140 15.63 -9.56 1.00
C LEU A 140 14.71 -9.71 -0.22
N GLU A 141 15.23 -10.19 -1.34
CA GLU A 141 14.47 -10.42 -2.57
C GLU A 141 13.36 -11.45 -2.36
N VAL A 142 13.68 -12.58 -1.73
CA VAL A 142 12.68 -13.62 -1.41
C VAL A 142 11.58 -13.07 -0.49
N SER A 143 11.97 -12.29 0.53
CA SER A 143 11.02 -11.65 1.44
C SER A 143 10.14 -10.63 0.72
N LEU A 144 10.72 -9.85 -0.20
CA LEU A 144 10.01 -8.92 -1.05
C LEU A 144 8.95 -9.64 -1.88
N HIS A 145 9.32 -10.69 -2.61
CA HIS A 145 8.39 -11.42 -3.46
C HIS A 145 7.26 -12.08 -2.65
N LEU A 146 7.56 -12.60 -1.45
CA LEU A 146 6.54 -13.13 -0.55
C LEU A 146 5.54 -12.05 -0.13
N VAL A 147 6.02 -10.88 0.32
CA VAL A 147 5.17 -9.75 0.72
C VAL A 147 4.38 -9.21 -0.46
N GLN A 148 5.00 -9.08 -1.64
CA GLN A 148 4.34 -8.67 -2.88
C GLN A 148 3.19 -9.62 -3.23
N ASN A 149 3.42 -10.92 -3.19
CA ASN A 149 2.42 -11.94 -3.46
C ASN A 149 1.24 -11.87 -2.50
N ILE A 150 1.54 -11.82 -1.20
CA ILE A 150 0.51 -11.67 -0.16
C ILE A 150 -0.28 -10.40 -0.42
N GLY A 151 0.36 -9.28 -0.73
CA GLY A 151 -0.33 -8.02 -0.97
C GLY A 151 -1.21 -8.03 -2.22
N TRP A 152 -0.74 -8.57 -3.35
CA TRP A 152 -1.58 -8.68 -4.56
C TRP A 152 -2.81 -9.56 -4.34
N VAL A 153 -2.64 -10.72 -3.69
CA VAL A 153 -3.74 -11.65 -3.41
C VAL A 153 -4.71 -11.02 -2.41
N THR A 154 -4.21 -10.53 -1.28
CA THR A 154 -5.06 -9.97 -0.21
C THR A 154 -5.77 -8.69 -0.65
N PHE A 155 -5.12 -7.81 -1.41
CA PHE A 155 -5.74 -6.62 -1.98
C PHE A 155 -6.82 -6.97 -2.99
N THR A 156 -6.56 -7.91 -3.90
CA THR A 156 -7.56 -8.36 -4.89
C THR A 156 -8.77 -9.00 -4.22
N ILE A 157 -8.56 -9.85 -3.22
CA ILE A 157 -9.66 -10.43 -2.43
C ILE A 157 -10.45 -9.31 -1.73
N CYS A 158 -9.77 -8.38 -1.04
CA CYS A 158 -10.42 -7.22 -0.42
C CYS A 158 -11.27 -6.45 -1.42
N PHE A 159 -10.74 -6.24 -2.62
CA PHE A 159 -11.42 -5.55 -3.70
C PHE A 159 -12.75 -6.21 -4.08
N PHE A 160 -12.82 -7.54 -4.09
CA PHE A 160 -14.05 -8.26 -4.44
C PHE A 160 -15.02 -8.44 -3.28
N ILE A 161 -14.53 -8.57 -2.05
CA ILE A 161 -15.40 -8.81 -0.87
C ILE A 161 -15.86 -7.52 -0.18
N PHE A 162 -15.21 -6.38 -0.45
CA PHE A 162 -15.56 -5.11 0.18
C PHE A 162 -16.99 -4.67 -0.20
N PRO A 163 -17.78 -4.11 0.75
CA PRO A 163 -17.45 -3.87 2.16
C PRO A 163 -17.87 -4.99 3.12
N ASP A 164 -18.73 -5.90 2.71
CA ASP A 164 -19.50 -6.81 3.58
C ASP A 164 -18.88 -8.20 3.75
N GLY A 165 -17.74 -8.47 3.11
CA GLY A 165 -17.03 -9.75 3.18
C GLY A 165 -17.60 -10.82 2.24
N ARG A 166 -18.58 -10.47 1.41
CA ARG A 166 -19.31 -11.43 0.57
C ARG A 166 -18.88 -11.32 -0.89
N PHE A 167 -18.65 -12.46 -1.55
CA PHE A 167 -18.35 -12.51 -2.99
C PHE A 167 -19.60 -12.22 -3.82
N VAL A 168 -19.72 -10.98 -4.27
CA VAL A 168 -20.82 -10.52 -5.12
C VAL A 168 -20.22 -9.71 -6.28
N PRO A 169 -20.41 -10.14 -7.54
CA PRO A 169 -21.12 -11.36 -7.97
C PRO A 169 -20.40 -12.66 -7.58
N SER A 170 -21.12 -13.78 -7.52
CA SER A 170 -20.57 -15.07 -7.07
C SER A 170 -19.47 -15.65 -7.95
N TRP A 171 -19.32 -15.21 -9.21
CA TRP A 171 -18.22 -15.64 -10.09
C TRP A 171 -16.84 -15.16 -9.60
N THR A 172 -16.80 -14.07 -8.83
CA THR A 172 -15.55 -13.48 -8.32
C THR A 172 -14.77 -14.45 -7.44
N ARG A 173 -15.45 -15.38 -6.76
CA ARG A 173 -14.80 -16.46 -5.98
C ARG A 173 -13.96 -17.40 -6.87
N TRP A 174 -14.46 -17.68 -8.07
CA TRP A 174 -13.80 -18.58 -9.03
C TRP A 174 -12.70 -17.87 -9.79
N PHE A 175 -12.77 -16.55 -9.94
CA PHE A 175 -11.68 -15.73 -10.46
C PHE A 175 -10.46 -15.72 -9.53
N LEU A 176 -10.68 -15.74 -8.22
CA LEU A 176 -9.59 -15.70 -7.25
C LEU A 176 -8.71 -16.95 -7.26
N VAL A 177 -9.24 -18.11 -7.64
CA VAL A 177 -8.45 -19.35 -7.70
C VAL A 177 -7.32 -19.24 -8.72
N PRO A 178 -7.58 -19.03 -10.03
CA PRO A 178 -6.51 -18.85 -11.02
C PRO A 178 -5.67 -17.60 -10.75
N PHE A 179 -6.25 -16.52 -10.21
CA PHE A 179 -5.48 -15.34 -9.82
C PHE A 179 -4.45 -15.65 -8.72
N THR A 180 -4.85 -16.40 -7.69
CA THR A 180 -3.96 -16.80 -6.59
C THR A 180 -2.90 -17.78 -7.07
N VAL A 181 -3.26 -18.71 -7.95
CA VAL A 181 -2.29 -19.64 -8.58
C VAL A 181 -1.28 -18.86 -9.45
N TRP A 182 -1.74 -17.88 -10.24
CA TRP A 182 -0.88 -17.03 -11.03
C TRP A 182 0.05 -16.17 -10.16
N ALA A 183 -0.49 -15.55 -9.10
CA ALA A 183 0.32 -14.84 -8.13
C ALA A 183 1.38 -15.78 -7.55
N ALA A 184 0.99 -16.93 -6.98
CA ALA A 184 1.94 -17.88 -6.41
C ALA A 184 3.01 -18.36 -7.43
N ALA A 185 2.63 -18.53 -8.70
CA ALA A 185 3.57 -18.90 -9.76
C ALA A 185 4.69 -17.86 -9.96
N TRP A 186 4.43 -16.57 -9.70
CA TRP A 186 5.46 -15.52 -9.72
C TRP A 186 6.63 -15.83 -8.78
N LEU A 187 6.40 -16.49 -7.63
CA LEU A 187 7.49 -16.85 -6.71
C LEU A 187 8.56 -17.77 -7.31
N MET A 188 8.20 -18.53 -8.35
CA MET A 188 9.09 -19.53 -8.97
C MET A 188 9.38 -19.25 -10.44
N PHE A 189 8.55 -18.47 -11.12
CA PHE A 189 8.61 -18.24 -12.56
C PHE A 189 8.69 -16.74 -12.87
N PRO A 190 9.87 -16.21 -13.26
CA PRO A 190 10.04 -14.79 -13.57
C PRO A 190 9.10 -14.25 -14.66
N LEU A 191 8.68 -15.10 -15.62
CA LEU A 191 7.73 -14.74 -16.67
C LEU A 191 6.30 -14.49 -16.15
N ALA A 192 5.96 -15.03 -14.97
CA ALA A 192 4.66 -14.78 -14.34
C ALA A 192 4.62 -13.42 -13.63
N ASN A 193 5.78 -12.79 -13.38
CA ASN A 193 5.86 -11.45 -12.79
C ASN A 193 5.25 -10.40 -13.73
N PRO A 194 4.18 -9.68 -13.32
CA PRO A 194 3.56 -8.65 -14.16
C PRO A 194 4.51 -7.51 -14.51
N PHE A 195 5.54 -7.28 -13.70
CA PHE A 195 6.54 -6.25 -13.92
C PHE A 195 7.58 -6.59 -15.00
N ASN A 196 7.62 -7.86 -15.44
CA ASN A 196 8.44 -8.35 -16.55
C ASN A 196 7.67 -8.44 -17.87
N TRP A 197 6.37 -8.12 -17.86
CA TRP A 197 5.55 -8.17 -19.07
C TRP A 197 5.85 -6.99 -20.01
N SER A 198 5.59 -7.21 -21.30
CA SER A 198 5.57 -6.11 -22.26
C SER A 198 4.45 -5.13 -21.92
N LEU A 199 4.63 -3.85 -22.24
CA LEU A 199 3.64 -2.81 -21.93
C LEU A 199 2.21 -3.15 -22.40
N PRO A 200 1.97 -3.72 -23.60
CA PRO A 200 0.61 -4.09 -24.02
C PRO A 200 -0.01 -5.19 -23.14
N VAL A 201 0.77 -6.21 -22.78
CA VAL A 201 0.29 -7.29 -21.91
C VAL A 201 -0.01 -6.76 -20.51
N MET A 202 0.86 -5.90 -19.98
CA MET A 202 0.67 -5.24 -18.69
C MET A 202 -0.56 -4.33 -18.69
N LEU A 203 -0.78 -3.53 -19.74
CA LEU A 203 -1.99 -2.71 -19.88
C LEU A 203 -3.25 -3.58 -19.88
N ILE A 204 -3.30 -4.63 -20.71
CA ILE A 204 -4.46 -5.52 -20.80
C ILE A 204 -4.70 -6.21 -19.45
N GLY A 205 -3.65 -6.75 -18.83
CA GLY A 205 -3.74 -7.44 -17.55
C GLY A 205 -4.26 -6.56 -16.42
N PHE A 206 -3.73 -5.34 -16.27
CA PHE A 206 -4.20 -4.42 -15.24
C PHE A 206 -5.60 -3.85 -15.55
N LEU A 207 -5.90 -3.49 -16.80
CA LEU A 207 -7.26 -3.07 -17.16
C LEU A 207 -8.28 -4.18 -16.92
N PHE A 208 -7.91 -5.43 -17.19
CA PHE A 208 -8.74 -6.58 -16.89
C PHE A 208 -8.96 -6.75 -15.38
N LEU A 209 -7.88 -6.72 -14.58
CA LEU A 209 -7.97 -6.85 -13.12
C LEU A 209 -8.81 -5.74 -12.48
N PHE A 210 -8.44 -4.47 -12.72
CA PHE A 210 -9.14 -3.32 -12.15
C PHE A 210 -10.55 -3.17 -12.73
N GLY A 211 -10.73 -3.47 -14.02
CA GLY A 211 -12.03 -3.46 -14.70
C GLY A 211 -12.98 -4.51 -14.15
N CYS A 212 -12.52 -5.76 -13.94
CA CYS A 212 -13.30 -6.81 -13.29
C CYS A 212 -13.73 -6.39 -11.89
N GLY A 213 -12.82 -5.81 -11.12
CA GLY A 213 -13.12 -5.24 -9.81
C GLY A 213 -14.18 -4.14 -9.87
N PHE A 214 -13.99 -3.15 -10.75
CA PHE A 214 -14.92 -2.05 -10.94
C PHE A 214 -16.31 -2.54 -11.34
N LEU A 215 -16.39 -3.46 -12.30
CA LEU A 215 -17.66 -4.05 -12.74
C LEU A 215 -18.35 -4.87 -11.63
N ALA A 216 -17.59 -5.59 -10.81
CA ALA A 216 -18.14 -6.30 -9.66
C ALA A 216 -18.76 -5.32 -8.64
N GLN A 217 -18.05 -4.22 -8.36
CA GLN A 217 -18.53 -3.18 -7.44
C GLN A 217 -19.70 -2.40 -8.00
N LEU A 218 -19.72 -2.13 -9.31
CA LEU A 218 -20.84 -1.53 -10.01
C LEU A 218 -22.08 -2.44 -9.97
N TYR A 219 -21.89 -3.73 -10.23
CA TYR A 219 -22.97 -4.72 -10.12
C TYR A 219 -23.55 -4.73 -8.70
N ARG A 220 -22.70 -4.79 -7.67
CA ARG A 220 -23.14 -4.76 -6.27
C ARG A 220 -23.93 -3.48 -5.98
N TYR A 221 -23.41 -2.32 -6.39
CA TYR A 221 -24.05 -1.03 -6.18
C TYR A 221 -25.46 -0.95 -6.80
N ILE A 222 -25.62 -1.45 -8.03
CA ILE A 222 -26.89 -1.38 -8.78
C ILE A 222 -27.89 -2.41 -8.26
N PHE A 223 -27.49 -3.67 -8.10
CA PHE A 223 -28.44 -4.78 -7.93
C PHE A 223 -28.58 -5.30 -6.51
N VAL A 224 -27.61 -5.04 -5.62
CA VAL A 224 -27.54 -5.70 -4.31
C VAL A 224 -27.55 -4.72 -3.14
N SER A 225 -26.88 -3.57 -3.28
CA SER A 225 -26.72 -2.62 -2.19
C SER A 225 -28.03 -1.96 -1.76
N THR A 226 -28.27 -1.94 -0.44
CA THR A 226 -29.33 -1.17 0.20
C THR A 226 -29.09 0.35 0.06
N PRO A 227 -30.09 1.22 0.28
CA PRO A 227 -29.91 2.67 0.19
C PRO A 227 -28.78 3.21 1.08
N MET A 228 -28.61 2.64 2.28
CA MET A 228 -27.52 3.01 3.19
C MET A 228 -26.15 2.58 2.66
N GLU A 229 -26.03 1.34 2.17
CA GLU A 229 -24.78 0.82 1.61
C GLU A 229 -24.35 1.58 0.35
N ARG A 230 -25.30 2.02 -0.48
CA ARG A 230 -24.99 2.87 -1.65
C ARG A 230 -24.34 4.19 -1.23
N VAL A 231 -24.83 4.83 -0.17
CA VAL A 231 -24.24 6.08 0.34
C VAL A 231 -22.83 5.83 0.89
N GLN A 232 -22.61 4.70 1.56
CA GLN A 232 -21.32 4.32 2.10
C GLN A 232 -20.29 3.96 1.01
N THR A 233 -20.71 3.29 -0.07
CA THR A 233 -19.80 2.72 -1.08
C THR A 233 -19.68 3.56 -2.35
N ARG A 234 -20.53 4.57 -2.59
CA ARG A 234 -20.48 5.40 -3.82
C ARG A 234 -19.10 6.00 -4.10
N TRP A 235 -18.42 6.50 -3.07
CA TRP A 235 -17.09 7.10 -3.22
C TRP A 235 -16.04 6.07 -3.58
N VAL A 236 -16.19 4.85 -3.05
CA VAL A 236 -15.33 3.72 -3.35
C VAL A 236 -15.51 3.27 -4.80
N LEU A 237 -16.75 3.22 -5.29
CA LEU A 237 -17.05 2.91 -6.69
C LEU A 237 -16.40 3.94 -7.64
N TYR A 238 -16.51 5.23 -7.34
CA TYR A 238 -15.85 6.27 -8.14
C TYR A 238 -14.33 6.15 -8.09
N ALA A 239 -13.75 5.89 -6.91
CA ALA A 239 -12.31 5.68 -6.78
C ALA A 239 -11.84 4.48 -7.62
N PHE A 240 -12.58 3.39 -7.67
CA PHE A 240 -12.26 2.24 -8.52
C PHE A 240 -12.36 2.55 -10.02
N GLY A 241 -13.36 3.35 -10.43
CA GLY A 241 -13.45 3.83 -11.80
C GLY A 241 -12.24 4.68 -12.17
N VAL A 242 -11.86 5.63 -11.32
CA VAL A 242 -10.70 6.51 -11.56
C VAL A 242 -9.39 5.73 -11.54
N ALA A 243 -9.21 4.77 -10.63
CA ALA A 243 -8.06 3.88 -10.62
C ALA A 243 -7.93 3.09 -11.93
N THR A 244 -9.04 2.54 -12.44
CA THR A 244 -9.05 1.79 -13.71
C THR A 244 -8.67 2.69 -14.89
N LEU A 245 -9.22 3.92 -14.93
CA LEU A 245 -8.85 4.90 -15.95
C LEU A 245 -7.40 5.37 -15.82
N GLY A 246 -6.91 5.57 -14.59
CA GLY A 246 -5.54 5.99 -14.30
C GLY A 246 -4.49 5.00 -14.81
N VAL A 247 -4.75 3.69 -14.68
CA VAL A 247 -3.93 2.64 -15.31
C VAL A 247 -3.84 2.84 -16.82
N GLY A 248 -4.98 3.06 -17.48
CA GLY A 248 -5.04 3.28 -18.92
C GLY A 248 -4.33 4.56 -19.36
N ILE A 249 -4.58 5.67 -18.66
CA ILE A 249 -3.96 6.97 -18.94
C ILE A 249 -2.43 6.91 -18.76
N PHE A 250 -1.96 6.14 -17.77
CA PHE A 250 -0.54 5.95 -17.55
C PHE A 250 0.10 5.07 -18.63
N LEU A 251 -0.48 3.91 -18.94
CA LEU A 251 0.19 2.90 -19.77
C LEU A 251 -0.05 3.03 -21.28
N ALA A 252 -1.19 3.59 -21.71
CA ALA A 252 -1.51 3.72 -23.14
C ALA A 252 -0.54 4.64 -23.91
N PRO A 253 -0.10 5.80 -23.39
CA PRO A 253 0.87 6.63 -24.10
C PRO A 253 2.21 5.90 -24.35
N GLY A 254 2.66 5.08 -23.38
CA GLY A 254 3.81 4.20 -23.53
C GLY A 254 3.68 3.15 -24.65
N ILE A 255 2.47 2.95 -25.19
CA ILE A 255 2.18 2.05 -26.31
C ILE A 255 2.01 2.85 -27.62
N LEU A 256 1.30 3.97 -27.55
CA LEU A 256 0.84 4.71 -28.73
C LEU A 256 1.81 5.79 -29.20
N ILE A 257 2.71 6.27 -28.33
CA ILE A 257 3.60 7.40 -28.60
C ILE A 257 5.06 6.92 -28.52
N PRO A 258 5.73 6.68 -29.65
CA PRO A 258 7.11 6.17 -29.68
C PRO A 258 8.10 7.00 -28.85
N GLU A 259 7.96 8.32 -28.85
CA GLU A 259 8.82 9.29 -28.17
C GLU A 259 8.81 9.16 -26.64
N THR A 260 7.86 8.42 -26.08
CA THR A 260 7.83 8.08 -24.64
C THR A 260 8.82 6.96 -24.28
N ARG A 261 9.40 6.27 -25.27
CA ARG A 261 10.36 5.18 -25.08
C ARG A 261 11.78 5.62 -25.37
N ASP A 262 11.93 6.51 -26.35
CA ASP A 262 13.22 7.04 -26.72
C ASP A 262 13.75 8.00 -25.65
N PRO A 263 15.03 7.92 -25.28
CA PRO A 263 15.62 8.84 -24.31
C PRO A 263 15.43 10.30 -24.72
N GLY A 264 14.84 11.12 -23.84
CA GLY A 264 14.67 12.54 -24.09
C GLY A 264 13.61 13.21 -23.21
N ALA A 265 13.36 14.49 -23.47
CA ALA A 265 12.45 15.33 -22.69
C ALA A 265 11.04 14.73 -22.55
N ILE A 266 10.50 14.16 -23.63
CA ILE A 266 9.15 13.59 -23.66
C ILE A 266 9.05 12.37 -22.71
N ARG A 267 10.05 11.50 -22.71
CA ARG A 267 10.11 10.34 -21.81
C ARG A 267 10.18 10.76 -20.34
N VAL A 268 11.01 11.75 -20.00
CA VAL A 268 11.09 12.30 -18.64
C VAL A 268 9.74 12.87 -18.18
N LEU A 269 9.11 13.71 -19.01
CA LEU A 269 7.80 14.29 -18.71
C LEU A 269 6.72 13.20 -18.57
N TYR A 270 6.72 12.22 -19.47
CA TYR A 270 5.82 11.08 -19.43
C TYR A 270 5.97 10.29 -18.11
N GLN A 271 7.19 10.02 -17.67
CA GLN A 271 7.44 9.34 -16.39
C GLN A 271 6.98 10.19 -15.21
N MET A 272 7.37 11.47 -15.15
CA MET A 272 7.02 12.33 -14.01
C MET A 272 5.50 12.50 -13.87
N ILE A 273 4.82 12.84 -14.96
CA ILE A 273 3.37 13.06 -14.98
C ILE A 273 2.62 11.74 -14.85
N GLY A 274 3.03 10.72 -15.60
CA GLY A 274 2.38 9.42 -15.65
C GLY A 274 2.41 8.69 -14.31
N VAL A 275 3.56 8.63 -13.65
CA VAL A 275 3.69 8.00 -12.32
C VAL A 275 2.87 8.76 -11.28
N ALA A 276 2.83 10.09 -11.34
CA ALA A 276 1.98 10.88 -10.45
C ALA A 276 0.49 10.57 -10.67
N ILE A 277 0.02 10.59 -11.92
CA ILE A 277 -1.38 10.25 -12.26
C ILE A 277 -1.71 8.84 -11.76
N PHE A 278 -0.84 7.87 -12.01
CA PHE A 278 -1.01 6.50 -11.55
C PHE A 278 -1.12 6.43 -10.02
N ALA A 279 -0.15 7.02 -9.31
CA ALA A 279 -0.14 7.03 -7.85
C ALA A 279 -1.39 7.71 -7.27
N PHE A 280 -1.76 8.90 -7.76
CA PHE A 280 -2.93 9.63 -7.27
C PHE A 280 -4.24 8.92 -7.58
N SER A 281 -4.37 8.31 -8.77
CA SER A 281 -5.59 7.57 -9.14
C SER A 281 -5.81 6.36 -8.23
N LEU A 282 -4.74 5.64 -7.86
CA LEU A 282 -4.80 4.54 -6.91
C LEU A 282 -5.01 5.02 -5.47
N LEU A 283 -4.45 6.16 -5.07
CA LEU A 283 -4.65 6.74 -3.72
C LEU A 283 -6.10 7.13 -3.44
N LEU A 284 -6.91 7.37 -4.47
CA LEU A 284 -8.34 7.62 -4.28
C LEU A 284 -9.04 6.41 -3.63
N ILE A 285 -8.54 5.19 -3.83
CA ILE A 285 -9.11 3.98 -3.22
C ILE A 285 -9.04 4.07 -1.68
N PRO A 286 -7.85 4.12 -1.04
CA PRO A 286 -7.79 4.20 0.40
C PRO A 286 -8.44 5.48 0.94
N ILE A 287 -8.28 6.63 0.27
CA ILE A 287 -8.91 7.89 0.69
C ILE A 287 -10.45 7.79 0.70
N SER A 288 -11.04 7.15 -0.32
CA SER A 288 -12.48 6.96 -0.38
C SER A 288 -12.99 6.04 0.72
N ILE A 289 -12.21 5.02 1.08
CA ILE A 289 -12.51 4.09 2.18
C ILE A 289 -12.37 4.80 3.52
N ASP A 290 -11.32 5.62 3.72
CA ASP A 290 -11.19 6.47 4.90
C ASP A 290 -12.39 7.39 5.06
N ILE A 291 -12.84 8.04 3.98
CA ILE A 291 -14.05 8.88 4.00
C ILE A 291 -15.28 8.03 4.34
N ALA A 292 -15.43 6.83 3.77
CA ALA A 292 -16.53 5.92 4.07
C ALA A 292 -16.56 5.53 5.56
N ILE A 293 -15.39 5.21 6.12
CA ILE A 293 -15.20 4.84 7.52
C ILE A 293 -15.46 6.04 8.45
N LEU A 294 -14.92 7.23 8.14
CA LEU A 294 -14.95 8.39 9.02
C LEU A 294 -16.27 9.15 8.96
N ARG A 295 -16.85 9.32 7.77
CA ARG A 295 -18.04 10.16 7.56
C ARG A 295 -19.34 9.37 7.56
N TYR A 296 -19.34 8.18 6.99
CA TYR A 296 -20.55 7.37 6.80
C TYR A 296 -20.61 6.15 7.72
N ARG A 297 -19.69 6.09 8.70
CA ARG A 297 -19.58 5.02 9.70
C ARG A 297 -19.64 3.64 9.05
N LEU A 298 -18.90 3.46 7.95
CA LEU A 298 -18.73 2.14 7.36
C LEU A 298 -18.22 1.19 8.45
N TRP A 299 -18.87 0.03 8.57
CA TRP A 299 -18.67 -0.96 9.63
C TRP A 299 -19.03 -0.50 11.06
N ASP A 300 -19.88 0.51 11.17
CA ASP A 300 -20.44 1.06 12.42
C ASP A 300 -19.39 1.52 13.44
N ILE A 301 -18.31 2.10 12.93
CA ILE A 301 -17.15 2.42 13.75
C ILE A 301 -17.23 3.83 14.33
N ASP A 302 -17.15 3.93 15.66
CA ASP A 302 -17.06 5.19 16.39
C ASP A 302 -15.67 5.85 16.25
N ILE A 303 -15.65 7.05 15.66
CA ILE A 303 -14.45 7.84 15.39
C ILE A 303 -13.73 8.29 16.68
N THR A 304 -14.45 8.43 17.79
CA THR A 304 -13.95 8.99 19.05
C THR A 304 -12.92 8.06 19.71
N VAL A 305 -13.10 6.75 19.54
CA VAL A 305 -12.18 5.72 20.05
C VAL A 305 -10.83 5.76 19.33
N VAL A 306 -10.82 6.07 18.04
CA VAL A 306 -9.61 6.07 17.21
C VAL A 306 -8.73 7.26 17.50
N TRP A 307 -9.32 8.46 17.59
CA TRP A 307 -8.59 9.66 17.99
C TRP A 307 -7.94 9.51 19.36
N ARG A 308 -8.59 8.81 20.30
CA ARG A 308 -8.02 8.53 21.62
C ARG A 308 -6.78 7.63 21.51
N LYS A 309 -6.86 6.52 20.76
CA LYS A 309 -5.72 5.58 20.57
C LYS A 309 -4.55 6.24 19.84
N PHE A 310 -4.81 7.01 18.79
CA PHE A 310 -3.75 7.74 18.07
C PHE A 310 -3.07 8.79 18.95
N ARG A 311 -3.84 9.58 19.72
CA ARG A 311 -3.27 10.54 20.67
C ARG A 311 -2.40 9.86 21.71
N LEU A 312 -2.87 8.75 22.29
CA LEU A 312 -2.07 7.96 23.23
C LEU A 312 -0.77 7.44 22.61
N GLY A 313 -0.81 6.92 21.37
CA GLY A 313 0.38 6.45 20.67
C GLY A 313 1.41 7.57 20.40
N ILE A 314 0.94 8.75 19.98
CA ILE A 314 1.81 9.92 19.78
C ILE A 314 2.44 10.35 21.11
N ILE A 315 1.66 10.44 22.18
CA ILE A 315 2.15 10.79 23.52
C ILE A 315 3.23 9.79 23.95
N ILE A 316 2.98 8.49 23.85
CA ILE A 316 3.96 7.45 24.21
C ILE A 316 5.25 7.57 23.38
N MET A 317 5.15 7.84 22.07
CA MET A 317 6.33 8.01 21.22
C MET A 317 7.14 9.25 21.60
N PHE A 318 6.49 10.36 21.96
CA PHE A 318 7.14 11.56 22.48
C PHE A 318 7.83 11.28 23.82
N GLU A 319 7.18 10.54 24.73
CA GLU A 319 7.77 10.15 26.03
C GLU A 319 8.98 9.23 25.86
N ILE A 320 8.91 8.22 24.97
CA ILE A 320 10.04 7.33 24.67
C ILE A 320 11.20 8.12 24.07
N ARG A 321 10.94 9.02 23.13
CA ARG A 321 11.96 9.92 22.54
C ARG A 321 12.56 10.83 23.61
N HIS A 322 11.75 11.34 24.53
CA HIS A 322 12.19 12.18 25.63
C HIS A 322 13.10 11.41 26.60
N CYS A 323 12.70 10.21 27.01
CA CYS A 323 13.50 9.30 27.85
C CYS A 323 14.82 8.91 27.17
N ALA A 324 14.81 8.57 25.87
CA ALA A 324 16.04 8.24 25.13
C ALA A 324 17.01 9.43 25.05
N ASN A 325 16.51 10.65 24.85
CA ASN A 325 17.33 11.86 24.89
C ASN A 325 17.88 12.16 26.29
N LEU A 326 17.13 11.87 27.35
CA LEU A 326 17.57 12.04 28.73
C LEU A 326 18.64 11.02 29.11
N SER A 327 18.54 9.76 28.70
CA SER A 327 19.56 8.74 28.96
C SER A 327 20.88 9.07 28.25
N LEU A 328 20.82 9.53 26.99
CA LEU A 328 22.00 9.98 26.25
C LEU A 328 22.67 11.21 26.92
N ARG A 329 21.89 12.06 27.58
CA ARG A 329 22.40 13.19 28.38
C ARG A 329 22.95 12.77 29.75
N SER A 330 22.38 11.78 30.41
CA SER A 330 22.90 11.30 31.70
C SER A 330 24.21 10.55 31.55
N ASP A 331 24.36 9.76 30.48
CA ASP A 331 25.62 9.06 30.16
C ASP A 331 26.77 10.01 29.84
N SER A 332 26.48 11.18 29.26
CA SER A 332 27.49 12.22 29.02
C SER A 332 27.86 13.05 30.26
N LEU A 333 27.06 12.98 31.34
CA LEU A 333 27.24 13.75 32.58
C LEU A 333 27.65 12.88 33.78
N GLY A 334 27.73 11.55 33.63
CA GLY A 334 28.14 10.62 34.70
C GLY A 334 27.16 10.52 35.88
N THR A 335 25.92 10.97 35.71
CA THR A 335 24.87 10.92 36.73
C THR A 335 23.94 9.73 36.47
N GLY A 336 23.66 8.91 37.50
CA GLY A 336 22.88 7.67 37.37
C GLY A 336 21.47 7.80 36.78
N ASP A 337 20.93 6.65 36.38
CA ASP A 337 19.82 6.46 35.43
C ASP A 337 18.49 7.16 35.84
N PRO A 338 18.05 8.23 35.15
CA PRO A 338 16.87 9.02 35.54
C PRO A 338 15.53 8.30 35.35
N CYS A 339 15.50 7.17 34.64
CA CYS A 339 14.28 6.42 34.33
C CYS A 339 13.64 5.73 35.55
N ILE A 340 14.42 5.37 36.58
CA ILE A 340 13.89 4.72 37.80
C ILE A 340 13.07 5.70 38.64
N ALA A 341 13.39 7.00 38.61
CA ALA A 341 12.66 8.02 39.36
C ALA A 341 11.29 8.35 38.74
N ALA A 342 11.18 8.35 37.40
CA ALA A 342 9.94 8.66 36.70
C ALA A 342 8.91 7.51 36.76
N GLY A 343 9.35 6.25 36.78
CA GLY A 343 8.48 5.07 36.91
C GLY A 343 7.74 4.97 38.26
N LEU A 344 8.27 5.58 39.33
CA LEU A 344 7.65 5.57 40.65
C LEU A 344 6.48 6.58 40.76
N LEU A 345 6.47 7.65 39.97
CA LEU A 345 5.40 8.65 39.98
C LEU A 345 4.10 8.20 39.28
N PHE A 346 4.16 7.16 38.45
CA PHE A 346 3.00 6.61 37.75
C PHE A 346 2.28 5.49 38.52
N ARG A 347 2.82 5.02 39.65
CA ARG A 347 2.14 3.99 40.48
C ARG A 347 1.11 4.57 41.46
N GLU A 348 1.04 5.90 41.59
CA GLU A 348 0.13 6.61 42.52
C GLU A 348 -0.93 7.49 41.82
N ARG A 349 -1.25 7.26 40.53
CA ARG A 349 -2.40 7.92 39.87
C ARG A 349 -3.33 6.98 39.13
#